data_AF-A0A947P9T7-F1
#
_entry.id   AF-A0A947P9T7-F1
#
_cell.length_a   1.000
_cell.length_b   1.000
_cell.length_c   1.000
_cell.angle_alpha   90.00
_cell.angle_beta   90.00
_cell.angle_gamma   90.00
#
_symmetry.space_group_name_H-M   'P 1'
#
loop_
_entity.id
_entity.type
_entity.pdbx_description
1 polymer ?
#
loop_
_entity_poly.entity_id
_entity_poly.type
_entity_poly.pdbx_seq_one_letter_code
_entity_poly.pdbx_strand_id
1 'polypeptide(L)'
;MNEGRTVFAQLMDWLPKYQFEKCVRRYNGNRRVRTLTCYEQFLVMVFAQLTYRESLRDIDTCMRTLGHRLYHAGIRGPMARSTLADANEKRPWTIFADFAQVLIREATDLYAGESFAAELKQAVYALDSTTIDLCLSVFPCARFRRTKAAIKLHTLLDLRGPIPTFVYISDGKLHDVNAWTKYPSNWVRFFDAETDRFFVYLTNNFALSVLTIALLYKSRWQVELFFKWIKQHLRIKSFFGTLANAVKTQVWIAICLYVLVAILKKQLNLPGSLHKILQILSVNAFEKVALQELLTQTMPQFQDGDNHNQLMLFDL
;
A
#
# COMPACT_ATOMS: atom_id res chain seq x y z
N MET A 1 15.38 23.37 -9.40
CA MET A 1 15.41 24.51 -8.47
C MET A 1 14.42 24.22 -7.34
N ASN A 2 14.88 23.64 -6.23
CA ASN A 2 14.06 23.16 -5.10
C ASN A 2 14.10 24.09 -3.88
N GLU A 3 14.57 25.33 -4.07
CA GLU A 3 14.83 26.26 -2.96
C GLU A 3 13.56 26.48 -2.12
N GLY A 4 13.66 26.09 -0.85
CA GLY A 4 12.59 26.26 0.12
C GLY A 4 11.52 25.15 0.18
N ARG A 5 11.53 24.16 -0.72
CA ARG A 5 10.54 23.06 -0.73
C ARG A 5 10.98 21.91 0.17
N THR A 6 10.03 21.31 0.89
CA THR A 6 10.34 20.16 1.75
C THR A 6 10.53 18.88 0.94
N VAL A 7 11.23 17.90 1.49
CA VAL A 7 11.33 16.53 0.94
C VAL A 7 9.94 15.96 0.67
N PHE A 8 8.98 16.19 1.57
CA PHE A 8 7.59 15.75 1.38
C PHE A 8 6.96 16.38 0.14
N ALA A 9 7.09 17.69 -0.07
CA ALA A 9 6.55 18.34 -1.27
C ALA A 9 7.19 17.80 -2.56
N GLN A 10 8.50 17.54 -2.53
CA GLN A 10 9.21 16.95 -3.66
C GLN A 10 8.75 15.51 -3.92
N LEU A 11 8.50 14.70 -2.89
CA LEU A 11 7.93 13.36 -3.03
C LEU A 11 6.54 13.40 -3.69
N MET A 12 5.70 14.37 -3.31
CA MET A 12 4.35 14.51 -3.84
C MET A 12 4.31 14.99 -5.30
N ASP A 13 5.41 15.53 -5.85
CA ASP A 13 5.48 15.88 -7.28
C ASP A 13 5.52 14.65 -8.19
N TRP A 14 5.94 13.49 -7.67
CA TRP A 14 5.93 12.23 -8.40
C TRP A 14 4.52 11.66 -8.56
N LEU A 15 3.50 12.28 -7.93
CA LEU A 15 2.12 11.86 -8.12
C LEU A 15 1.57 12.36 -9.46
N PRO A 16 0.92 11.50 -10.26
CA PRO A 16 0.22 11.92 -11.46
C PRO A 16 -1.06 12.68 -11.10
N LYS A 17 -0.91 13.97 -10.73
CA LYS A 17 -1.98 14.84 -10.21
C LYS A 17 -3.19 14.90 -11.15
N TYR A 18 -2.98 14.91 -12.46
CA TYR A 18 -4.07 14.89 -13.44
C TYR A 18 -4.94 13.62 -13.32
N GLN A 19 -4.34 12.46 -13.09
CA GLN A 19 -5.07 11.21 -12.88
C GLN A 19 -5.81 11.21 -11.55
N PHE A 20 -5.19 11.75 -10.49
CA PHE A 20 -5.86 11.95 -9.21
C PHE A 20 -7.11 12.83 -9.36
N GLU A 21 -7.00 13.95 -10.07
CA GLU A 21 -8.13 14.85 -10.31
C GLU A 21 -9.23 14.22 -11.16
N LYS A 22 -8.90 13.33 -12.10
CA LYS A 22 -9.89 12.52 -12.82
C LYS A 22 -10.69 11.65 -11.86
N CYS A 23 -10.04 10.97 -10.92
CA CYS A 23 -10.71 10.17 -9.89
C CYS A 23 -11.62 11.06 -9.02
N VAL A 24 -11.13 12.22 -8.58
CA VAL A 24 -11.96 13.15 -7.78
C VAL A 24 -13.20 13.62 -8.54
N ARG A 25 -13.05 13.98 -9.84
CA ARG A 25 -14.17 14.39 -10.69
C ARG A 25 -15.19 13.27 -10.88
N ARG A 26 -14.75 12.04 -11.13
CA ARG A 26 -15.61 10.85 -11.32
C ARG A 26 -16.59 10.66 -10.17
N TYR A 27 -16.13 10.84 -8.94
CA TYR A 27 -16.94 10.64 -7.73
C TYR A 27 -17.49 11.93 -7.12
N ASN A 28 -17.34 13.07 -7.81
CA ASN A 28 -17.70 14.39 -7.28
C ASN A 28 -17.11 14.67 -5.88
N GLY A 29 -15.88 14.23 -5.62
CA GLY A 29 -15.27 14.24 -4.27
C GLY A 29 -15.13 15.63 -3.64
N ASN A 30 -15.06 16.67 -4.47
CA ASN A 30 -15.01 18.07 -4.04
C ASN A 30 -16.38 18.77 -4.04
N ARG A 31 -17.50 18.04 -4.21
CA ARG A 31 -18.84 18.64 -4.21
C ARG A 31 -19.12 19.34 -2.88
N ARG A 32 -19.45 20.64 -2.96
CA ARG A 32 -19.75 21.52 -1.81
C ARG A 32 -18.57 21.66 -0.82
N VAL A 33 -17.35 21.32 -1.21
CA VAL A 33 -16.16 21.47 -0.39
C VAL A 33 -15.71 22.93 -0.39
N ARG A 34 -15.65 23.55 0.79
CA ARG A 34 -15.17 24.94 0.98
C ARG A 34 -13.73 24.99 1.50
N THR A 35 -13.38 24.03 2.34
CA THR A 35 -12.06 23.87 2.96
C THR A 35 -11.64 22.41 2.83
N LEU A 36 -10.33 22.16 2.73
CA LEU A 36 -9.75 20.83 2.60
C LEU A 36 -10.22 20.08 1.34
N THR A 37 -9.68 20.38 0.17
CA THR A 37 -9.95 19.59 -1.05
C THR A 37 -9.59 18.10 -0.89
N CYS A 38 -10.09 17.22 -1.76
CA CYS A 38 -9.67 15.81 -1.79
C CYS A 38 -8.15 15.66 -1.91
N TYR A 39 -7.49 16.56 -2.66
CA TYR A 39 -6.04 16.54 -2.79
C TYR A 39 -5.34 16.92 -1.49
N GLU A 40 -5.79 17.98 -0.80
CA GLU A 40 -5.25 18.34 0.51
C GLU A 40 -5.50 17.24 1.56
N GLN A 41 -6.64 16.56 1.51
CA GLN A 41 -6.93 15.41 2.37
C GLN A 41 -5.95 14.28 2.09
N PHE A 42 -5.70 14.00 0.81
CA PHE A 42 -4.72 13.02 0.39
C PHE A 42 -3.33 13.35 0.96
N LEU A 43 -2.85 14.59 0.75
CA LEU A 43 -1.54 15.03 1.27
C LEU A 43 -1.44 14.86 2.79
N VAL A 44 -2.46 15.25 3.54
CA VAL A 44 -2.45 15.14 5.01
C VAL A 44 -2.46 13.70 5.48
N MET A 45 -3.22 12.84 4.81
CA MET A 45 -3.26 11.41 5.13
C MET A 45 -1.95 10.70 4.75
N VAL A 46 -1.34 11.05 3.62
CA VAL A 46 0.00 10.56 3.24
C VAL A 46 1.04 11.03 4.24
N PHE A 47 0.99 12.29 4.66
CA PHE A 47 1.87 12.83 5.68
C PHE A 47 1.74 12.07 7.01
N ALA A 48 0.50 11.86 7.45
CA ALA A 48 0.21 11.13 8.68
C ALA A 48 0.74 9.70 8.63
N GLN A 49 0.57 9.06 7.46
CA GLN A 49 1.06 7.71 7.20
C GLN A 49 2.59 7.65 7.16
N LEU A 50 3.23 8.59 6.46
CA LEU A 50 4.67 8.65 6.31
C LEU A 50 5.39 8.91 7.63
N THR A 51 4.82 9.78 8.47
CA THR A 51 5.40 10.15 9.78
C THR A 51 4.84 9.35 10.96
N TYR A 52 4.11 8.26 10.68
CA TYR A 52 3.56 7.31 11.66
C TYR A 52 2.72 7.96 12.76
N ARG A 53 1.87 8.93 12.41
CA ARG A 53 0.95 9.60 13.35
C ARG A 53 -0.06 8.62 13.92
N GLU A 54 -0.41 8.80 15.20
CA GLU A 54 -1.18 7.81 15.97
C GLU A 54 -2.63 8.23 16.25
N SER A 55 -3.03 9.44 15.86
CA SER A 55 -4.42 9.87 15.95
C SER A 55 -4.70 11.12 15.12
N LEU A 56 -5.99 11.40 14.86
CA LEU A 56 -6.40 12.69 14.30
C LEU A 56 -5.96 13.89 15.16
N ARG A 57 -5.86 13.71 16.49
CA ARG A 57 -5.40 14.76 17.40
C ARG A 57 -3.90 15.01 17.23
N ASP A 58 -3.11 13.95 17.12
CA ASP A 58 -1.66 14.03 16.85
C ASP A 58 -1.41 14.72 15.49
N ILE A 59 -2.18 14.38 14.45
CA ILE A 59 -2.11 15.05 13.14
C ILE A 59 -2.42 16.55 13.29
N ASP A 60 -3.53 16.93 13.94
CA ASP A 60 -3.92 18.33 14.14
C ASP A 60 -2.85 19.12 14.92
N THR A 61 -2.35 18.57 16.03
CA THR A 61 -1.27 19.18 16.82
C THR A 61 -0.02 19.36 15.97
N CYS A 62 0.41 18.33 15.24
CA CYS A 62 1.60 18.39 14.39
C CYS A 62 1.46 19.47 13.30
N MET A 63 0.31 19.51 12.62
CA MET A 63 0.01 20.52 11.59
C MET A 63 0.07 21.94 12.16
N ARG A 64 -0.51 22.17 13.35
CA ARG A 64 -0.46 23.48 14.01
C ARG A 64 0.96 23.88 14.39
N THR A 65 1.76 22.94 14.90
CA THR A 65 3.16 23.17 15.28
C THR A 65 4.04 23.51 14.07
N LEU A 66 3.81 22.87 12.94
CA LEU A 66 4.56 23.13 11.71
C LEU A 66 4.30 24.53 11.13
N GLY A 67 3.11 25.10 11.39
CA GLY A 67 2.75 26.46 11.03
C GLY A 67 3.03 26.78 9.55
N HIS A 68 3.85 27.80 9.29
CA HIS A 68 4.21 28.23 7.94
C HIS A 68 4.97 27.18 7.11
N ARG A 69 5.60 26.18 7.75
CA ARG A 69 6.31 25.09 7.04
C ARG A 69 5.36 24.19 6.26
N LEU A 70 4.07 24.17 6.60
CA LEU A 70 3.03 23.43 5.87
C LEU A 70 2.87 23.93 4.43
N TYR A 71 2.98 25.24 4.22
CA TYR A 71 2.87 25.83 2.89
C TYR A 71 3.94 25.25 1.95
N HIS A 72 5.17 25.13 2.46
CA HIS A 72 6.29 24.51 1.74
C HIS A 72 6.15 23.00 1.55
N ALA A 73 5.26 22.35 2.30
CA ALA A 73 4.87 20.95 2.15
C ALA A 73 3.69 20.76 1.17
N GLY A 74 3.16 21.84 0.58
CA GLY A 74 2.00 21.80 -0.32
C GLY A 74 0.65 21.80 0.40
N ILE A 75 0.62 22.04 1.71
CA ILE A 75 -0.59 22.09 2.53
C ILE A 75 -0.88 23.56 2.87
N ARG A 76 -2.05 24.08 2.47
CA ARG A 76 -2.37 25.52 2.58
C ARG A 76 -2.38 26.05 4.01
N GLY A 77 -2.66 25.21 4.99
CA GLY A 77 -2.66 25.57 6.39
C GLY A 77 -3.17 24.43 7.28
N PRO A 78 -3.11 24.61 8.61
CA PRO A 78 -3.64 23.63 9.54
C PRO A 78 -5.16 23.51 9.37
N MET A 79 -5.68 22.29 9.38
CA MET A 79 -7.12 22.05 9.42
C MET A 79 -7.58 21.62 10.81
N ALA A 80 -8.85 21.87 11.11
CA ALA A 80 -9.44 21.32 12.32
C ALA A 80 -9.54 19.79 12.24
N ARG A 81 -9.31 19.13 13.37
CA ARG A 81 -9.51 17.68 13.56
C ARG A 81 -10.86 17.18 13.03
N SER A 82 -11.94 17.91 13.33
CA SER A 82 -13.30 17.57 12.89
C SER A 82 -13.45 17.62 11.38
N THR A 83 -12.80 18.56 10.69
CA THR A 83 -12.84 18.66 9.23
C THR A 83 -12.20 17.44 8.56
N LEU A 84 -11.05 16.97 9.09
CA LEU A 84 -10.39 15.76 8.57
C LEU A 84 -11.19 14.49 8.88
N ALA A 85 -11.77 14.39 10.08
CA ALA A 85 -12.66 13.28 10.45
C ALA A 85 -13.86 13.20 9.49
N ASP A 86 -14.59 14.31 9.33
CA ASP A 86 -15.74 14.41 8.42
C ASP A 86 -15.38 14.06 6.97
N ALA A 87 -14.22 14.52 6.50
CA ALA A 87 -13.74 14.20 5.16
C ALA A 87 -13.45 12.69 5.01
N ASN A 88 -12.81 12.07 6.00
CA ASN A 88 -12.53 10.63 6.01
C ASN A 88 -13.81 9.79 6.12
N GLU A 89 -14.85 10.30 6.74
CA GLU A 89 -16.12 9.57 6.92
C GLU A 89 -17.07 9.70 5.73
N LYS A 90 -17.15 10.89 5.13
CA LYS A 90 -18.17 11.22 4.11
C LYS A 90 -17.68 11.07 2.68
N ARG A 91 -16.39 11.26 2.40
CA ARG A 91 -15.89 11.21 1.01
C ARG A 91 -15.70 9.77 0.56
N PRO A 92 -16.15 9.38 -0.65
CA PRO A 92 -16.02 8.01 -1.12
C PRO A 92 -14.56 7.55 -1.10
N TRP A 93 -14.27 6.50 -0.32
CA TRP A 93 -12.95 5.86 -0.29
C TRP A 93 -12.51 5.35 -1.68
N THR A 94 -13.46 5.13 -2.58
CA THR A 94 -13.25 4.68 -3.97
C THR A 94 -12.42 5.64 -4.80
N ILE A 95 -12.39 6.94 -4.45
CA ILE A 95 -11.49 7.92 -5.09
C ILE A 95 -10.03 7.47 -4.95
N PHE A 96 -9.63 7.11 -3.72
CA PHE A 96 -8.27 6.70 -3.41
C PHE A 96 -7.98 5.29 -3.91
N ALA A 97 -8.98 4.41 -3.93
CA ALA A 97 -8.86 3.08 -4.51
C ALA A 97 -8.58 3.13 -6.02
N ASP A 98 -9.39 3.87 -6.78
CA ASP A 98 -9.18 4.03 -8.23
C ASP A 98 -7.83 4.67 -8.52
N PHE A 99 -7.42 5.65 -7.71
CA PHE A 99 -6.11 6.27 -7.87
C PHE A 99 -4.96 5.31 -7.54
N ALA A 100 -5.09 4.48 -6.51
CA ALA A 100 -4.12 3.43 -6.21
C ALA A 100 -3.96 2.46 -7.40
N GLN A 101 -5.05 2.10 -8.08
CA GLN A 101 -4.99 1.26 -9.28
C GLN A 101 -4.22 1.92 -10.43
N VAL A 102 -4.32 3.25 -10.58
CA VAL A 102 -3.52 3.99 -11.57
C VAL A 102 -2.03 3.87 -11.24
N LEU A 103 -1.65 4.11 -9.98
CA LEU A 103 -0.26 3.99 -9.54
C LEU A 103 0.26 2.55 -9.66
N ILE A 104 -0.56 1.57 -9.30
CA ILE A 104 -0.24 0.15 -9.43
C ILE A 104 0.08 -0.19 -10.87
N ARG A 105 -0.77 0.24 -11.82
CA ARG A 105 -0.55 -0.01 -13.24
C ARG A 105 0.76 0.60 -13.73
N GLU A 106 1.00 1.87 -13.40
CA GLU A 106 2.24 2.57 -13.75
C GLU A 106 3.47 1.81 -13.21
N ALA A 107 3.39 1.37 -11.96
CA ALA A 107 4.47 0.62 -11.35
C ALA A 107 4.61 -0.78 -11.96
N THR A 108 3.53 -1.49 -12.27
CA THR A 108 3.60 -2.78 -12.98
C THR A 108 4.30 -2.63 -14.34
N ASP A 109 3.98 -1.58 -15.09
CA ASP A 109 4.63 -1.30 -16.38
C ASP A 109 6.14 -1.01 -16.21
N LEU A 110 6.53 -0.26 -15.18
CA LEU A 110 7.93 0.03 -14.87
C LEU A 110 8.76 -1.20 -14.46
N TYR A 111 8.13 -2.19 -13.84
CA TYR A 111 8.78 -3.41 -13.36
C TYR A 111 8.66 -4.59 -14.33
N ALA A 112 7.96 -4.42 -15.46
CA ALA A 112 7.64 -5.50 -16.40
C ALA A 112 8.86 -6.24 -16.98
N GLY A 113 10.02 -5.59 -17.05
CA GLY A 113 11.27 -6.14 -17.58
C GLY A 113 12.19 -6.80 -16.55
N GLU A 114 11.84 -6.82 -15.27
CA GLU A 114 12.65 -7.50 -14.24
C GLU A 114 12.34 -9.00 -14.20
N SER A 115 13.37 -9.82 -14.40
CA SER A 115 13.33 -11.26 -14.14
C SER A 115 13.58 -11.50 -12.65
N PHE A 116 12.55 -11.82 -11.86
CA PHE A 116 12.73 -12.21 -10.46
C PHE A 116 12.34 -13.68 -10.23
N ALA A 117 13.27 -14.40 -9.59
CA ALA A 117 13.24 -15.76 -9.03
C ALA A 117 12.42 -16.84 -9.79
N ALA A 118 13.17 -17.78 -10.40
CA ALA A 118 12.76 -18.84 -11.32
C ALA A 118 12.46 -18.32 -12.75
N GLU A 119 12.99 -19.03 -13.75
CA GLU A 119 12.95 -18.71 -15.19
C GLU A 119 11.52 -18.68 -15.77
N LEU A 120 10.70 -17.74 -15.32
CA LEU A 120 9.34 -17.56 -15.78
C LEU A 120 9.33 -16.52 -16.89
N LYS A 121 9.31 -17.00 -18.14
CA LYS A 121 9.15 -16.17 -19.34
C LYS A 121 7.75 -15.53 -19.46
N GLN A 122 6.81 -15.85 -18.56
CA GLN A 122 5.42 -15.42 -18.61
C GLN A 122 4.96 -14.89 -17.25
N ALA A 123 4.07 -13.90 -17.23
CA ALA A 123 3.49 -13.34 -16.01
C ALA A 123 2.68 -14.41 -15.27
N VAL A 124 2.99 -14.59 -13.98
CA VAL A 124 2.24 -15.49 -13.09
C VAL A 124 1.67 -14.68 -11.95
N TYR A 125 0.36 -14.78 -11.79
CA TYR A 125 -0.35 -14.09 -10.73
C TYR A 125 -0.66 -15.03 -9.57
N ALA A 126 -0.20 -14.67 -8.38
CA ALA A 126 -0.61 -15.31 -7.15
C ALA A 126 -1.76 -14.53 -6.50
N LEU A 127 -2.85 -15.23 -6.20
CA LEU A 127 -4.07 -14.65 -5.65
C LEU A 127 -4.24 -15.12 -4.20
N ASP A 128 -4.25 -14.17 -3.26
CA ASP A 128 -4.39 -14.47 -1.84
C ASP A 128 -5.16 -13.36 -1.11
N SER A 129 -5.59 -13.63 0.11
CA SER A 129 -6.25 -12.65 0.97
C SER A 129 -5.61 -12.60 2.35
N THR A 130 -5.55 -11.40 2.94
CA THR A 130 -5.14 -11.25 4.34
C THR A 130 -6.17 -10.48 5.13
N THR A 131 -6.35 -10.93 6.37
CA THR A 131 -7.19 -10.26 7.35
C THR A 131 -6.37 -9.20 8.08
N ILE A 132 -6.84 -7.96 8.06
CA ILE A 132 -6.37 -6.88 8.93
C ILE A 132 -7.31 -6.84 10.13
N ASP A 133 -6.82 -7.30 11.28
CA ASP A 133 -7.59 -7.35 12.51
C ASP A 133 -7.91 -5.93 12.99
N LEU A 134 -9.18 -5.73 13.35
CA LEU A 134 -9.73 -4.50 13.90
C LEU A 134 -10.31 -4.78 15.30
N CYS A 135 -10.31 -3.76 16.14
CA CYS A 135 -10.97 -3.88 17.44
C CYS A 135 -12.50 -3.83 17.27
N LEU A 136 -13.24 -4.88 17.66
CA LEU A 136 -14.69 -4.95 17.46
C LEU A 136 -15.47 -3.83 18.17
N SER A 137 -14.98 -3.39 19.33
CA SER A 137 -15.60 -2.29 20.08
C SER A 137 -15.44 -0.94 19.38
N VAL A 138 -14.40 -0.78 18.58
CA VAL A 138 -14.12 0.45 17.82
C VAL A 138 -14.69 0.36 16.40
N PHE A 139 -14.81 -0.84 15.84
CA PHE A 139 -15.21 -1.12 14.46
C PHE A 139 -16.37 -2.13 14.36
N PRO A 140 -17.56 -1.84 14.93
CA PRO A 140 -18.68 -2.78 14.88
C PRO A 140 -19.16 -3.06 13.45
N CYS A 141 -18.96 -2.10 12.53
CA CYS A 141 -19.29 -2.21 11.11
C CYS A 141 -18.40 -3.18 10.31
N ALA A 142 -17.31 -3.68 10.89
CA ALA A 142 -16.38 -4.62 10.25
C ALA A 142 -16.36 -5.96 11.00
N ARG A 143 -17.50 -6.39 11.57
CA ARG A 143 -17.56 -7.59 12.42
C ARG A 143 -17.18 -8.86 11.65
N PHE A 144 -16.04 -9.46 12.00
CA PHE A 144 -15.51 -10.70 11.42
C PHE A 144 -15.91 -11.95 12.20
N ARG A 145 -15.80 -11.91 13.54
CA ARG A 145 -16.19 -12.99 14.48
C ARG A 145 -17.01 -12.44 15.65
N ARG A 146 -17.42 -13.31 16.59
CA ARG A 146 -18.20 -12.90 17.79
C ARG A 146 -17.56 -11.74 18.55
N THR A 147 -16.22 -11.75 18.69
CA THR A 147 -15.43 -10.79 19.48
C THR A 147 -14.40 -10.00 18.67
N LYS A 148 -14.30 -10.21 17.35
CA LYS A 148 -13.29 -9.57 16.49
C LYS A 148 -13.93 -8.85 15.31
N ALA A 149 -13.46 -7.64 15.02
CA ALA A 149 -13.70 -7.00 13.74
C ALA A 149 -12.49 -7.23 12.84
N ALA A 150 -12.68 -7.27 11.54
CA ALA A 150 -11.59 -7.29 10.58
C ALA A 150 -12.07 -6.90 9.19
N ILE A 151 -11.13 -6.44 8.39
CA ILE A 151 -11.30 -6.22 6.95
C ILE A 151 -10.40 -7.21 6.23
N LYS A 152 -10.88 -7.76 5.11
CA LYS A 152 -10.10 -8.62 4.24
C LYS A 152 -9.53 -7.83 3.07
N LEU A 153 -8.23 -7.96 2.88
CA LEU A 153 -7.49 -7.42 1.76
C LEU A 153 -7.17 -8.59 0.81
N HIS A 154 -7.84 -8.64 -0.32
CA HIS A 154 -7.58 -9.59 -1.40
C HIS A 154 -6.57 -8.97 -2.35
N THR A 155 -5.50 -9.67 -2.69
CA THR A 155 -4.49 -9.17 -3.61
C THR A 155 -4.15 -10.18 -4.68
N LEU A 156 -4.00 -9.66 -5.89
CA LEU A 156 -3.36 -10.34 -7.00
C LEU A 156 -1.94 -9.80 -7.08
N LEU A 157 -0.95 -10.64 -6.83
CA LEU A 157 0.46 -10.29 -6.92
C LEU A 157 1.05 -10.93 -8.18
N ASP A 158 1.73 -10.15 -9.00
CA ASP A 158 2.65 -10.72 -9.98
C ASP A 158 3.88 -11.20 -9.23
N LEU A 159 4.20 -12.48 -9.31
CA LEU A 159 5.34 -13.08 -8.60
C LEU A 159 6.70 -12.52 -9.07
N ARG A 160 6.71 -11.72 -10.15
CA ARG A 160 7.91 -11.04 -10.66
C ARG A 160 8.28 -9.77 -9.91
N GLY A 161 7.40 -9.22 -9.05
CA GLY A 161 7.66 -7.93 -8.42
C GLY A 161 7.01 -7.73 -7.04
N PRO A 162 7.50 -6.78 -6.24
CA PRO A 162 6.98 -6.50 -4.89
C PRO A 162 5.67 -5.68 -4.89
N ILE A 163 5.09 -5.44 -6.07
CA ILE A 163 3.94 -4.56 -6.28
C ILE A 163 2.73 -5.43 -6.60
N PRO A 164 1.62 -5.28 -5.87
CA PRO A 164 0.40 -6.00 -6.19
C PRO A 164 -0.14 -5.49 -7.53
N THR A 165 -0.51 -6.39 -8.44
CA THR A 165 -1.21 -6.06 -9.69
C THR A 165 -2.64 -5.61 -9.42
N PHE A 166 -3.25 -6.11 -8.35
CA PHE A 166 -4.59 -5.72 -7.95
C PHE A 166 -4.79 -5.87 -6.45
N VAL A 167 -5.64 -5.01 -5.90
CA VAL A 167 -6.00 -5.02 -4.48
C VAL A 167 -7.51 -4.80 -4.37
N TYR A 168 -8.18 -5.58 -3.54
CA TYR A 168 -9.60 -5.44 -3.25
C TYR A 168 -9.87 -5.57 -1.77
N ILE A 169 -10.60 -4.59 -1.22
CA ILE A 169 -10.93 -4.55 0.20
C ILE A 169 -12.39 -4.97 0.40
N SER A 170 -12.60 -6.09 1.10
CA SER A 170 -13.93 -6.60 1.46
C SER A 170 -14.14 -6.61 2.97
N ASP A 171 -15.38 -6.85 3.40
CA ASP A 171 -15.67 -7.24 4.78
C ASP A 171 -14.89 -8.52 5.14
N GLY A 172 -14.47 -8.66 6.39
CA GLY A 172 -13.78 -9.84 6.89
C GLY A 172 -14.58 -11.14 6.72
N LYS A 173 -15.92 -11.09 6.71
CA LYS A 173 -16.79 -12.26 6.56
C LYS A 173 -16.89 -12.81 5.13
N LEU A 174 -16.47 -12.04 4.12
CA LEU A 174 -16.56 -12.50 2.74
C LEU A 174 -15.64 -13.71 2.56
N HIS A 175 -16.22 -14.84 2.15
CA HIS A 175 -15.44 -16.02 1.78
C HIS A 175 -14.70 -15.73 0.49
N ASP A 176 -13.44 -16.14 0.40
CA ASP A 176 -12.56 -15.72 -0.70
C ASP A 176 -13.13 -16.16 -2.07
N VAL A 177 -13.77 -17.34 -2.11
CA VAL A 177 -14.55 -17.86 -3.27
C VAL A 177 -15.56 -16.86 -3.84
N ASN A 178 -16.20 -16.06 -2.98
CA ASN A 178 -17.19 -15.05 -3.38
C ASN A 178 -16.56 -13.69 -3.71
N ALA A 179 -15.33 -13.43 -3.27
CA ALA A 179 -14.55 -12.30 -3.78
C ALA A 179 -14.07 -12.59 -5.22
N TRP A 180 -13.83 -13.86 -5.54
CA TRP A 180 -13.27 -14.30 -6.82
C TRP A 180 -14.26 -14.29 -7.98
N THR A 181 -15.58 -14.35 -7.73
CA THR A 181 -16.61 -14.18 -8.78
C THR A 181 -16.63 -12.79 -9.42
N LYS A 182 -15.92 -11.82 -8.83
CA LYS A 182 -15.68 -10.51 -9.44
C LYS A 182 -14.55 -10.52 -10.48
N TYR A 183 -13.86 -11.66 -10.67
CA TYR A 183 -12.80 -11.84 -11.65
C TYR A 183 -13.24 -12.79 -12.77
N PRO A 184 -12.87 -12.52 -14.03
CA PRO A 184 -12.99 -13.51 -15.10
C PRO A 184 -11.82 -14.50 -15.00
N SER A 185 -12.06 -15.71 -14.50
CA SER A 185 -11.03 -16.76 -14.44
C SER A 185 -11.60 -18.17 -14.38
N ASN A 186 -10.83 -19.13 -14.93
CA ASN A 186 -11.17 -20.55 -15.03
C ASN A 186 -10.34 -21.39 -14.03
N TRP A 187 -10.87 -22.56 -13.68
CA TRP A 187 -10.31 -23.45 -12.65
C TRP A 187 -9.48 -24.58 -13.28
N VAL A 188 -8.31 -24.87 -12.72
CA VAL A 188 -7.45 -26.00 -13.13
C VAL A 188 -7.30 -26.95 -11.96
N ARG A 189 -7.48 -28.25 -12.19
CA ARG A 189 -7.32 -29.31 -11.18
C ARG A 189 -5.95 -29.97 -11.31
N PHE A 190 -5.27 -30.12 -10.19
CA PHE A 190 -4.01 -30.86 -10.05
C PHE A 190 -4.20 -31.99 -9.05
N PHE A 191 -3.72 -33.18 -9.37
CA PHE A 191 -3.69 -34.30 -8.45
C PHE A 191 -2.27 -34.46 -7.91
N ASP A 192 -2.14 -34.40 -6.59
CA ASP A 192 -0.88 -34.66 -5.92
C ASP A 192 -0.85 -36.13 -5.46
N ALA A 193 0.03 -36.91 -6.09
CA ALA A 193 0.18 -38.33 -5.81
C ALA A 193 0.86 -38.60 -4.46
N GLU A 194 1.60 -37.64 -3.89
CA GLU A 194 2.26 -37.81 -2.58
C GLU A 194 1.27 -37.62 -1.43
N THR A 195 0.32 -36.69 -1.57
CA THR A 195 -0.67 -36.38 -0.54
C THR A 195 -2.05 -36.99 -0.78
N ASP A 196 -2.22 -37.72 -1.89
CA ASP A 196 -3.47 -38.33 -2.37
C ASP A 196 -4.65 -37.34 -2.39
N ARG A 197 -4.38 -36.13 -2.88
CA ARG A 197 -5.35 -35.02 -2.84
C ARG A 197 -5.40 -34.27 -4.16
N PHE A 198 -6.61 -33.88 -4.52
CA PHE A 198 -6.84 -32.94 -5.62
C PHE A 198 -6.78 -31.50 -5.11
N PHE A 199 -5.91 -30.72 -5.72
CA PHE A 199 -5.85 -29.26 -5.57
C PHE A 199 -6.56 -28.60 -6.75
N VAL A 200 -7.25 -27.49 -6.48
CA VAL A 200 -7.89 -26.67 -7.51
C VAL A 200 -7.26 -25.29 -7.47
N TYR A 201 -6.67 -24.88 -8.60
CA TYR A 201 -5.98 -23.62 -8.77
C TYR A 201 -6.77 -22.72 -9.72
N LEU A 202 -6.70 -21.41 -9.49
CA LEU A 202 -7.28 -20.40 -10.37
C LEU A 202 -6.16 -19.85 -11.25
N THR A 203 -6.30 -19.91 -12.57
CA THR A 203 -5.30 -19.35 -13.48
C THR A 203 -5.96 -18.57 -14.60
N ASN A 204 -5.30 -17.49 -15.02
CA ASN A 204 -5.58 -16.78 -16.26
C ASN A 204 -4.59 -17.15 -17.38
N ASN A 205 -3.59 -17.99 -17.08
CA ASN A 205 -2.59 -18.47 -18.02
C ASN A 205 -2.78 -19.96 -18.29
N PHE A 206 -3.22 -20.27 -19.51
CA PHE A 206 -3.51 -21.63 -20.00
C PHE A 206 -2.35 -22.25 -20.78
N ALA A 207 -1.29 -21.49 -21.06
CA ALA A 207 -0.13 -21.99 -21.76
C ALA A 207 0.82 -22.78 -20.83
N LEU A 208 0.72 -22.58 -19.52
CA LEU A 208 1.53 -23.25 -18.53
C LEU A 208 0.97 -24.63 -18.17
N SER A 209 1.87 -25.58 -17.91
CA SER A 209 1.47 -26.92 -17.46
C SER A 209 0.83 -26.87 -16.07
N VAL A 210 -0.05 -27.82 -15.78
CA VAL A 210 -0.72 -27.97 -14.47
C VAL A 210 0.29 -28.09 -13.33
N LEU A 211 1.40 -28.81 -13.56
CA LEU A 211 2.50 -28.95 -12.60
C LEU A 211 3.20 -27.61 -12.36
N THR A 212 3.46 -26.83 -13.41
CA THR A 212 4.02 -25.48 -13.28
C THR A 212 3.08 -24.57 -12.49
N ILE A 213 1.78 -24.60 -12.77
CA ILE A 213 0.76 -23.85 -12.02
C ILE A 213 0.76 -24.27 -10.54
N ALA A 214 0.86 -25.56 -10.25
CA ALA A 214 0.95 -26.07 -8.88
C ALA A 214 2.23 -25.61 -8.15
N LEU A 215 3.38 -25.62 -8.84
CA LEU A 215 4.65 -25.12 -8.31
C LEU A 215 4.63 -23.61 -8.07
N LEU A 216 3.98 -22.85 -8.95
CA LEU A 216 3.75 -21.42 -8.78
C LEU A 216 2.86 -21.11 -7.58
N TYR A 217 1.84 -21.94 -7.35
CA TYR A 217 1.03 -21.88 -6.13
C TYR A 217 1.81 -22.34 -4.88
N LYS A 218 2.84 -23.18 -5.00
CA LYS A 218 3.79 -23.44 -3.89
C LYS A 218 4.62 -22.20 -3.53
N SER A 219 4.85 -21.28 -4.48
CA SER A 219 5.46 -19.96 -4.23
C SER A 219 4.54 -18.96 -3.51
N ARG A 220 3.37 -19.38 -3.01
CA ARG A 220 2.42 -18.55 -2.24
C ARG A 220 2.99 -17.94 -0.96
N TRP A 221 4.10 -18.47 -0.43
CA TRP A 221 4.86 -17.83 0.65
C TRP A 221 5.25 -16.38 0.32
N GLN A 222 5.42 -16.03 -0.96
CA GLN A 222 5.68 -14.65 -1.38
C GLN A 222 4.49 -13.73 -1.13
N VAL A 223 3.26 -14.22 -1.26
CA VAL A 223 2.07 -13.42 -0.95
C VAL A 223 1.92 -13.28 0.57
N GLU A 224 2.25 -14.32 1.33
CA GLU A 224 2.33 -14.22 2.79
C GLU A 224 3.42 -13.24 3.23
N LEU A 225 4.58 -13.23 2.57
CA LEU A 225 5.63 -12.24 2.80
C LEU A 225 5.18 -10.84 2.38
N PHE A 226 4.45 -10.69 1.28
CA PHE A 226 3.85 -9.43 0.88
C PHE A 226 2.80 -8.95 1.89
N PHE A 227 1.99 -9.84 2.47
CA PHE A 227 1.03 -9.49 3.51
C PHE A 227 1.68 -9.21 4.85
N LYS A 228 2.70 -9.98 5.23
CA LYS A 228 3.59 -9.68 6.35
C LYS A 228 4.23 -8.32 6.12
N TRP A 229 4.64 -8.04 4.90
CA TRP A 229 5.22 -6.77 4.49
C TRP A 229 4.19 -5.64 4.61
N ILE A 230 2.97 -5.75 4.07
CA ILE A 230 1.88 -4.78 4.27
C ILE A 230 1.64 -4.56 5.76
N LYS A 231 1.50 -5.63 6.54
CA LYS A 231 1.25 -5.50 7.99
C LYS A 231 2.43 -4.83 8.72
N GLN A 232 3.67 -5.09 8.31
CA GLN A 232 4.89 -4.55 8.93
C GLN A 232 5.26 -3.13 8.48
N HIS A 233 4.93 -2.75 7.24
CA HIS A 233 5.47 -1.57 6.56
C HIS A 233 4.40 -0.54 6.24
N LEU A 234 3.16 -0.97 6.00
CA LEU A 234 2.01 -0.07 5.94
C LEU A 234 1.67 0.49 7.33
N ARG A 235 2.29 -0.04 8.42
CA ARG A 235 2.30 0.45 9.82
C ARG A 235 1.10 1.32 10.21
N ILE A 236 -0.12 0.84 9.95
CA ILE A 236 -1.32 1.51 10.45
C ILE A 236 -1.40 1.19 11.94
N LYS A 237 -0.69 1.98 12.75
CA LYS A 237 -0.68 1.85 14.22
C LYS A 237 -2.09 2.07 14.80
N SER A 238 -2.84 2.96 14.16
CA SER A 238 -4.15 3.41 14.60
C SER A 238 -4.97 3.85 13.40
N PHE A 239 -6.27 3.58 13.44
CA PHE A 239 -7.18 4.12 12.44
C PHE A 239 -7.70 5.50 12.85
N PHE A 240 -7.76 6.41 11.89
CA PHE A 240 -8.18 7.81 12.10
C PHE A 240 -9.70 8.02 12.05
N GLY A 241 -10.48 6.95 12.15
CA GLY A 241 -11.93 6.98 12.19
C GLY A 241 -12.46 5.57 12.41
N THR A 242 -13.71 5.46 12.87
CA THR A 242 -14.35 4.17 13.22
C THR A 242 -15.24 3.63 12.12
N LEU A 243 -15.65 4.48 11.18
CA LEU A 243 -16.47 4.08 10.04
C LEU A 243 -15.64 3.36 8.98
N ALA A 244 -16.25 2.36 8.33
CA ALA A 244 -15.61 1.57 7.27
C ALA A 244 -15.03 2.45 6.14
N ASN A 245 -15.67 3.58 5.83
CA ASN A 245 -15.17 4.52 4.82
C ASN A 245 -13.84 5.17 5.24
N ALA A 246 -13.70 5.58 6.49
CA ALA A 246 -12.48 6.19 7.02
C ALA A 246 -11.32 5.18 7.04
N VAL A 247 -11.61 3.95 7.48
CA VAL A 247 -10.65 2.84 7.46
C VAL A 247 -10.16 2.55 6.05
N LYS A 248 -11.08 2.37 5.09
CA LYS A 248 -10.73 2.10 3.69
C LYS A 248 -9.95 3.25 3.07
N THR A 249 -10.33 4.49 3.36
CA THR A 249 -9.61 5.69 2.93
C THR A 249 -8.15 5.63 3.39
N GLN A 250 -7.91 5.37 4.67
CA GLN A 250 -6.55 5.30 5.22
C GLN A 250 -5.73 4.17 4.58
N VAL A 251 -6.31 2.97 4.45
CA VAL A 251 -5.62 1.83 3.82
C VAL A 251 -5.25 2.13 2.36
N TRP A 252 -6.16 2.69 1.57
CA TRP A 252 -5.88 3.00 0.17
C TRP A 252 -4.83 4.09 -0.01
N ILE A 253 -4.84 5.12 0.85
CA ILE A 253 -3.81 6.16 0.83
C ILE A 253 -2.44 5.59 1.20
N ALA A 254 -2.39 4.66 2.17
CA ALA A 254 -1.16 4.00 2.54
C ALA A 254 -0.61 3.08 1.43
N ILE A 255 -1.50 2.42 0.68
CA ILE A 255 -1.12 1.71 -0.56
C ILE A 255 -0.58 2.69 -1.61
N CYS A 256 -1.24 3.84 -1.83
CA CYS A 256 -0.76 4.86 -2.77
C CYS A 256 0.66 5.32 -2.41
N LEU A 257 0.93 5.62 -1.15
CA LEU A 257 2.27 6.00 -0.68
C LEU A 257 3.31 4.90 -0.96
N TYR A 258 2.97 3.64 -0.66
CA TYR A 258 3.88 2.53 -0.93
C TYR A 258 4.24 2.42 -2.41
N VAL A 259 3.22 2.39 -3.27
CA VAL A 259 3.42 2.24 -4.72
C VAL A 259 4.18 3.45 -5.29
N LEU A 260 3.89 4.66 -4.80
CA LEU A 260 4.65 5.86 -5.15
C LEU A 260 6.14 5.71 -4.81
N VAL A 261 6.48 5.20 -3.63
CA VAL A 261 7.88 4.95 -3.25
C VAL A 261 8.52 3.86 -4.11
N ALA A 262 7.75 2.85 -4.54
CA ALA A 262 8.24 1.83 -5.46
C ALA A 262 8.54 2.41 -6.86
N ILE A 263 7.63 3.23 -7.40
CA ILE A 263 7.85 3.98 -8.64
C ILE A 263 9.12 4.83 -8.52
N LEU A 264 9.22 5.62 -7.44
CA LEU A 264 10.39 6.46 -7.16
C LEU A 264 11.69 5.66 -7.13
N LYS A 265 11.70 4.53 -6.40
CA LYS A 265 12.87 3.64 -6.31
C LYS A 265 13.33 3.20 -7.70
N LYS A 266 12.39 2.74 -8.53
CA LYS A 266 12.70 2.21 -9.87
C LYS A 266 13.18 3.30 -10.81
N GLN A 267 12.50 4.45 -10.83
CA GLN A 267 12.84 5.56 -11.73
C GLN A 267 14.17 6.23 -11.37
N LEU A 268 14.53 6.28 -10.09
CA LEU A 268 15.81 6.81 -9.62
C LEU A 268 16.91 5.74 -9.48
N ASN A 269 16.62 4.49 -9.83
CA ASN A 269 17.52 3.34 -9.68
C ASN A 269 18.18 3.25 -8.29
N LEU A 270 17.39 3.45 -7.23
CA LEU A 270 17.91 3.54 -5.87
C LEU A 270 18.26 2.16 -5.29
N PRO A 271 19.44 2.01 -4.64
CA PRO A 271 19.78 0.79 -3.92
C PRO A 271 18.95 0.66 -2.63
N GLY A 272 18.89 -0.56 -2.07
CA GLY A 272 18.21 -0.85 -0.80
C GLY A 272 16.73 -1.20 -0.90
N SER A 273 16.10 -1.50 0.23
CA SER A 273 14.69 -1.93 0.30
C SER A 273 13.73 -0.74 0.34
N LEU A 274 12.47 -0.95 -0.08
CA LEU A 274 11.41 0.07 0.00
C LEU A 274 11.19 0.55 1.44
N HIS A 275 11.46 -0.32 2.43
CA HIS A 275 11.42 0.05 3.84
C HIS A 275 12.43 1.12 4.20
N LYS A 276 13.70 0.96 3.77
CA LYS A 276 14.76 1.94 4.02
C LYS A 276 14.37 3.30 3.45
N ILE A 277 13.82 3.32 2.23
CA ILE A 277 13.37 4.57 1.59
C ILE A 277 12.27 5.23 2.43
N LEU A 278 11.24 4.47 2.82
CA LEU A 278 10.17 4.98 3.69
C LEU A 278 10.69 5.52 5.04
N GLN A 279 11.68 4.85 5.66
CA GLN A 279 12.30 5.32 6.90
C GLN A 279 13.02 6.66 6.70
N ILE A 280 13.87 6.78 5.67
CA ILE A 280 14.59 8.03 5.38
C ILE A 280 13.61 9.17 5.12
N LEU A 281 12.57 8.91 4.31
CA LEU A 281 11.54 9.89 4.00
C LEU A 281 10.73 10.29 5.25
N SER A 282 10.48 9.37 6.17
CA SER A 282 9.74 9.65 7.40
C SER A 282 10.46 10.60 8.35
N VAL A 283 11.79 10.48 8.45
CA VAL A 283 12.62 11.31 9.34
C VAL A 283 12.88 12.68 8.72
N ASN A 284 13.03 12.74 7.39
CA ASN A 284 13.44 13.95 6.68
C ASN A 284 12.29 14.69 5.97
N ALA A 285 11.03 14.33 6.23
CA ALA A 285 9.86 14.84 5.50
C ALA A 285 9.79 16.37 5.40
N PHE A 286 10.30 17.09 6.40
CA PHE A 286 10.28 18.56 6.46
C PHE A 286 11.63 19.23 6.17
N GLU A 287 12.68 18.44 5.94
CA GLU A 287 13.97 18.99 5.56
C GLU A 287 13.88 19.63 4.17
N LYS A 288 14.65 20.69 3.97
CA LYS A 288 14.70 21.46 2.72
C LYS A 288 15.93 21.05 1.89
N VAL A 289 16.09 19.74 1.72
CA VAL A 289 17.18 19.13 0.93
C VAL A 289 16.60 18.51 -0.33
N ALA A 290 17.42 18.37 -1.39
CA ALA A 290 16.96 17.73 -2.62
C ALA A 290 16.67 16.24 -2.36
N LEU A 291 15.46 15.77 -2.73
CA LEU A 291 15.00 14.40 -2.50
C LEU A 291 15.99 13.36 -3.06
N GLN A 292 16.44 13.57 -4.29
CA GLN A 292 17.36 12.65 -4.96
C GLN A 292 18.74 12.62 -4.27
N GLU A 293 19.24 13.77 -3.84
CA GLU A 293 20.50 13.88 -3.12
C GLU A 293 20.44 13.16 -1.76
N LEU A 294 19.39 13.42 -0.97
CA LEU A 294 19.13 12.76 0.30
C LEU A 294 19.12 11.23 0.14
N LEU A 295 18.34 10.72 -0.83
CA LEU A 295 18.22 9.28 -1.04
C LEU A 295 19.53 8.66 -1.54
N THR A 296 20.27 9.35 -2.41
CA THR A 296 21.53 8.84 -2.98
C THR A 296 22.67 8.85 -1.97
N GLN A 297 22.73 9.85 -1.08
CA GLN A 297 23.80 9.97 -0.08
C GLN A 297 23.58 9.07 1.14
N THR A 298 22.33 8.94 1.59
CA THR A 298 22.03 8.19 2.82
C THR A 298 21.89 6.69 2.57
N MET A 299 21.48 6.24 1.38
CA MET A 299 21.31 4.81 1.09
C MET A 299 22.60 3.96 1.17
N PRO A 300 23.76 4.42 0.66
CA PRO A 300 25.02 3.68 0.76
C PRO A 300 25.58 3.57 2.19
N GLN A 301 25.22 4.49 3.08
CA GLN A 301 25.73 4.53 4.46
C GLN A 301 25.10 3.47 5.37
N PHE A 302 23.97 2.89 4.95
CA PHE A 302 23.33 1.75 5.61
C PHE A 302 23.64 0.46 4.83
N GLN A 303 24.92 0.07 4.78
CA GLN A 303 25.28 -1.31 4.43
C GLN A 303 24.50 -2.25 5.36
N ASP A 304 23.92 -3.30 4.79
CA ASP A 304 23.24 -4.33 5.56
C ASP A 304 24.24 -4.89 6.58
N GLY A 305 24.00 -4.58 7.85
CA GLY A 305 24.58 -5.33 8.96
C GLY A 305 23.96 -6.71 8.96
N ASP A 306 24.30 -7.53 7.97
CA ASP A 306 24.22 -8.99 8.03
C ASP A 306 25.32 -9.50 8.97
N ASN A 307 25.32 -9.03 10.23
CA ASN A 307 25.81 -9.85 11.32
C ASN A 307 24.61 -10.66 11.81
N HIS A 308 24.27 -11.67 11.03
CA HIS A 308 23.47 -12.79 11.51
C HIS A 308 24.27 -13.48 12.63
N ASN A 309 24.12 -13.02 13.88
CA ASN A 309 24.42 -13.85 15.06
C ASN A 309 23.31 -14.92 15.24
N GLN A 310 22.83 -15.52 14.15
CA GLN A 310 22.06 -16.74 14.20
C GLN A 310 23.06 -17.88 14.26
N LEU A 311 23.22 -18.46 15.45
CA LEU A 311 23.78 -19.80 15.60
C LEU A 311 23.01 -20.74 14.66
N MET A 312 23.74 -21.38 13.76
CA MET A 312 23.22 -22.44 12.91
C MET A 312 22.73 -23.56 13.83
N LEU A 313 21.42 -23.85 13.80
CA LEU A 313 20.77 -24.87 14.64
C LEU A 313 21.15 -26.32 14.24
N PHE A 314 22.28 -26.51 13.57
CA PHE A 314 22.79 -27.82 13.13
C PHE A 314 24.23 -28.09 13.56
N ASP A 315 24.81 -27.26 14.43
CA ASP A 315 26.10 -27.55 15.10
C ASP A 315 25.90 -28.02 16.56
N LEU A 316 25.03 -29.02 16.77
CA LEU A 316 24.98 -29.82 18.00
C LEU A 316 24.64 -31.29 17.70
#